data_AF-A0A0F9WX22-F1
#
_entry.id   AF-A0A0F9WX22-F1
#
_cell.length_a   1.000
_cell.length_b   1.000
_cell.length_c   1.000
_cell.angle_alpha   90.00
_cell.angle_beta   90.00
_cell.angle_gamma   90.00
#
_symmetry.space_group_name_H-M   'P 1'
#
loop_
_entity.id
_entity.type
_entity.pdbx_description
1 polymer ?
#
loop_
_entity_poly.entity_id
_entity_poly.type
_entity_poly.pdbx_seq_one_letter_code
_entity_poly.pdbx_strand_id
1 'polypeptide(L)'
;MKVFKDITKQMEEHKFHPLCILFPIPPERELLSMAERMKKSGQYYPILRLQSTQEIIDGRIRLILCLMAEIEPYFLDLDISSTEALVDIISLCNFDRRHMALGTKLEIGIEMEEWIRKEHGIAVQEDVNLRKIQELAQTKRTAREIHTTLKALNQFKELKKEAESNPEVRKALDQLERGRKEKSINRLYIKHLTTPKKKGKVTKQKVKTKLDLRQEIIDLKEELASVKTSKYHYETLYNEVKGIATKLGYWDEIANQITYIIENVMLKKDSSFPTIKQLREAGLL
;
A
#
# COMPACT_ATOMS: atom_id res chain seq x y z
N MET A 1 40.80 -8.31 -13.78
CA MET A 1 39.49 -7.96 -13.19
C MET A 1 38.87 -6.98 -14.14
N LYS A 2 37.71 -7.31 -14.69
CA LYS A 2 37.02 -6.46 -15.67
C LYS A 2 36.32 -5.30 -14.96
N VAL A 3 36.29 -4.13 -15.59
CA VAL A 3 35.47 -3.01 -15.10
C VAL A 3 34.00 -3.23 -15.46
N PHE A 4 33.08 -2.59 -14.75
CA PHE A 4 31.64 -2.85 -14.90
C PHE A 4 31.15 -2.63 -16.33
N LYS A 5 31.68 -1.59 -17.00
CA LYS A 5 31.35 -1.26 -18.39
C LYS A 5 31.71 -2.38 -19.38
N ASP A 6 32.72 -3.18 -19.09
CA ASP A 6 33.21 -4.22 -20.02
C ASP A 6 32.38 -5.50 -19.95
N ILE A 7 31.60 -5.69 -18.88
CA ILE A 7 30.79 -6.89 -18.66
C ILE A 7 29.30 -6.69 -18.93
N THR A 8 28.85 -5.47 -19.23
CA THR A 8 27.42 -5.20 -19.52
C THR A 8 26.90 -6.05 -20.67
N LYS A 9 27.69 -6.22 -21.73
CA LYS A 9 27.35 -7.10 -22.85
C LYS A 9 27.17 -8.56 -22.42
N GLN A 10 28.02 -9.04 -21.51
CA GLN A 10 27.90 -10.41 -20.97
C GLN A 10 26.68 -10.54 -20.07
N MET A 11 26.27 -9.47 -19.38
CA MET A 11 25.02 -9.47 -18.62
C MET A 11 23.78 -9.56 -19.53
N GLU A 12 23.82 -8.95 -20.71
CA GLU A 12 22.72 -9.00 -21.70
C GLU A 12 22.49 -10.41 -22.26
N GLU A 13 23.50 -11.29 -22.18
CA GLU A 13 23.36 -12.71 -22.55
C GLU A 13 22.49 -13.50 -21.55
N HIS A 14 22.21 -12.93 -20.37
CA HIS A 14 21.34 -13.52 -19.36
C HIS A 14 19.97 -12.84 -19.30
N LYS A 15 18.92 -13.65 -19.13
CA LYS A 15 17.57 -13.15 -18.90
C LYS A 15 17.36 -12.87 -17.41
N PHE A 16 16.87 -11.68 -17.09
CA PHE A 16 16.54 -11.27 -15.73
C PHE A 16 15.03 -11.20 -15.55
N HIS A 17 14.53 -11.83 -14.50
CA HIS A 17 13.12 -11.71 -14.15
C HIS A 17 12.78 -10.25 -13.76
N PRO A 18 11.64 -9.68 -14.19
CA PRO A 18 11.32 -8.26 -13.93
C PRO A 18 11.43 -7.84 -12.46
N LEU A 19 10.98 -8.69 -11.54
CA LEU A 19 11.05 -8.40 -10.10
C LEU A 19 12.49 -8.29 -9.56
N CYS A 20 13.47 -9.00 -10.13
CA CYS A 20 14.84 -8.91 -9.65
C CYS A 20 15.53 -7.62 -10.14
N ILE A 21 14.98 -6.97 -11.18
CA ILE A 21 15.47 -5.73 -11.75
C ILE A 21 15.23 -4.54 -10.81
N LEU A 22 14.12 -4.56 -10.07
CA LEU A 22 13.69 -3.51 -9.12
C LEU A 22 14.74 -3.21 -8.05
N PHE A 23 15.60 -4.19 -7.76
CA PHE A 23 16.67 -4.05 -6.81
C PHE A 23 17.89 -3.31 -7.42
N PRO A 24 18.35 -2.21 -6.81
CA PRO A 24 19.44 -1.41 -7.37
C PRO A 24 20.79 -2.14 -7.33
N ILE A 25 21.60 -1.90 -8.36
CA ILE A 25 23.00 -2.33 -8.41
C ILE A 25 23.84 -1.27 -7.64
N PRO A 26 24.76 -1.69 -6.75
CA PRO A 26 25.69 -0.78 -6.07
C PRO A 26 26.60 -0.01 -7.05
N PRO A 27 27.15 1.14 -6.65
CA PRO A 27 28.10 1.87 -7.48
C PRO A 27 29.36 1.02 -7.77
N GLU A 28 29.98 1.25 -8.93
CA GLU A 28 31.10 0.44 -9.43
C GLU A 28 32.26 0.31 -8.43
N ARG A 29 32.59 1.38 -7.69
CA ARG A 29 33.64 1.32 -6.65
C ARG A 29 33.38 0.24 -5.59
N GLU A 30 32.11 0.03 -5.23
CA GLU A 30 31.70 -0.98 -4.25
C GLU A 30 31.72 -2.37 -4.87
N LEU A 31 31.29 -2.48 -6.13
CA LEU A 31 31.39 -3.71 -6.92
C LEU A 31 32.84 -4.18 -7.08
N LEU A 32 33.78 -3.28 -7.39
CA LEU A 32 35.20 -3.61 -7.50
C LEU A 32 35.74 -4.22 -6.20
N SER A 33 35.48 -3.58 -5.07
CA SER A 33 35.89 -4.12 -3.75
C SER A 33 35.26 -5.48 -3.45
N MET A 34 34.00 -5.70 -3.84
CA MET A 34 33.33 -6.98 -3.69
C MET A 34 33.90 -8.05 -4.63
N ALA A 35 34.24 -7.69 -5.86
CA ALA A 35 34.77 -8.59 -6.88
C ALA A 35 36.19 -9.05 -6.52
N GLU A 36 37.03 -8.18 -5.95
CA GLU A 36 38.34 -8.56 -5.42
C GLU A 36 38.24 -9.61 -4.31
N ARG A 37 37.25 -9.47 -3.42
CA ARG A 37 36.98 -10.48 -2.39
C ARG A 37 36.50 -11.79 -3.02
N MET A 38 35.52 -11.71 -3.93
CA MET A 38 35.00 -12.89 -4.63
C MET A 38 36.08 -13.61 -5.44
N LYS A 39 37.04 -12.89 -6.03
CA LYS A 39 38.19 -13.48 -6.74
C LYS A 39 39.03 -14.38 -5.85
N LYS A 40 39.18 -14.03 -4.57
CA LYS A 40 39.95 -14.80 -3.58
C LYS A 40 39.16 -15.95 -2.99
N SER A 41 37.86 -15.72 -2.76
CA SER A 41 37.02 -16.65 -2.00
C SER A 41 36.15 -17.56 -2.86
N GLY A 42 36.01 -17.26 -4.14
CA GLY A 42 35.00 -17.86 -5.01
C GLY A 42 33.58 -17.38 -4.68
N GLN A 43 32.62 -17.98 -5.37
CA GLN A 43 31.19 -17.80 -5.13
C GLN A 43 30.68 -18.79 -4.08
N TYR A 44 30.24 -18.30 -2.92
CA TYR A 44 29.68 -19.15 -1.87
C TYR A 44 28.20 -19.51 -2.05
N TYR A 45 27.42 -18.60 -2.64
CA TYR A 45 25.97 -18.77 -2.79
C TYR A 45 25.58 -18.75 -4.26
N PRO A 46 24.73 -19.69 -4.73
CA PRO A 46 24.35 -19.81 -6.13
C PRO A 46 23.47 -18.65 -6.62
N ILE A 47 23.63 -18.26 -7.89
CA ILE A 47 22.67 -17.37 -8.56
C ILE A 47 21.39 -18.18 -8.78
N LEU A 48 20.25 -17.65 -8.34
CA LEU A 48 18.98 -18.36 -8.41
C LEU A 48 18.32 -18.10 -9.75
N ARG A 49 17.93 -19.17 -10.45
CA ARG A 49 17.36 -19.12 -11.79
C ARG A 49 16.10 -19.97 -11.87
N LEU A 50 15.10 -19.53 -12.62
CA LEU A 50 13.92 -20.34 -12.89
C LEU A 50 14.28 -21.46 -13.86
N GLN A 51 13.94 -22.69 -13.50
CA GLN A 51 14.19 -23.85 -14.36
C GLN A 51 13.43 -23.74 -15.68
N SER A 52 12.19 -23.24 -15.64
CA SER A 52 11.29 -23.16 -16.80
C SER A 52 11.71 -22.11 -17.84
N THR A 53 12.08 -20.90 -17.42
CA THR A 53 12.40 -19.79 -18.32
C THR A 53 13.88 -19.48 -18.43
N GLN A 54 14.70 -20.07 -17.56
CA GLN A 54 16.12 -19.76 -17.39
C GLN A 54 16.37 -18.31 -16.97
N GLU A 55 15.37 -17.63 -16.41
CA GLU A 55 15.47 -16.25 -15.91
C GLU A 55 16.09 -16.22 -14.51
N ILE A 56 17.04 -15.31 -14.31
CA ILE A 56 17.64 -15.06 -12.99
C ILE A 56 16.63 -14.28 -12.14
N ILE A 57 16.31 -14.83 -10.96
CA ILE A 57 15.38 -14.23 -10.00
C ILE A 57 16.09 -13.63 -8.79
N ASP A 58 17.29 -14.09 -8.48
CA ASP A 58 18.16 -13.48 -7.48
C ASP A 58 19.63 -13.72 -7.79
N GLY A 59 20.49 -12.79 -7.37
CA GLY A 59 21.94 -12.91 -7.55
C GLY A 59 22.50 -12.10 -8.72
N ARG A 60 21.79 -11.09 -9.24
CA ARG A 60 22.31 -10.13 -10.24
C ARG A 60 23.68 -9.56 -9.86
N ILE A 61 23.83 -9.14 -8.61
CA ILE A 61 25.13 -8.66 -8.10
C ILE A 61 26.15 -9.79 -8.14
N ARG A 62 25.80 -11.01 -7.74
CA ARG A 62 26.73 -12.14 -7.76
C ARG A 62 27.19 -12.49 -9.17
N LEU A 63 26.29 -12.46 -10.16
CA LEU A 63 26.66 -12.59 -11.57
C LEU A 63 27.67 -11.53 -11.98
N ILE A 64 27.37 -10.25 -11.72
CA ILE A 64 28.28 -9.12 -11.98
C ILE A 64 29.66 -9.38 -11.35
N LEU A 65 29.69 -9.77 -10.08
CA LEU A 65 30.94 -10.01 -9.36
C LEU A 65 31.71 -11.20 -9.94
N CYS A 66 31.04 -12.28 -10.33
CA CYS A 66 31.68 -13.43 -10.98
C CYS A 66 32.32 -12.99 -12.32
N LEU A 67 31.57 -12.26 -13.15
CA LEU A 67 32.07 -11.75 -14.43
C LEU A 67 33.24 -10.77 -14.26
N MET A 68 33.17 -9.85 -13.28
CA MET A 68 34.26 -8.92 -12.96
C MET A 68 35.50 -9.67 -12.46
N ALA A 69 35.31 -10.64 -11.57
CA ALA A 69 36.37 -11.46 -10.98
C ALA A 69 36.95 -12.50 -11.94
N GLU A 70 36.31 -12.71 -13.10
CA GLU A 70 36.66 -13.71 -14.10
C GLU A 70 36.54 -15.14 -13.54
N ILE A 71 35.45 -15.37 -12.78
CA ILE A 71 35.06 -16.67 -12.21
C ILE A 71 33.82 -17.17 -12.94
N GLU A 72 33.78 -18.47 -13.21
CA GLU A 72 32.59 -19.11 -13.78
C GLU A 72 31.41 -19.05 -12.81
N PRO A 73 30.27 -18.45 -13.18
CA PRO A 73 29.14 -18.32 -12.27
C PRO A 73 28.44 -19.67 -12.03
N TYR A 74 28.20 -19.98 -10.75
CA TYR A 74 27.40 -21.12 -10.32
C TYR A 74 25.93 -20.72 -10.16
N PHE A 75 25.05 -21.49 -10.82
CA PHE A 75 23.60 -21.31 -10.81
C PHE A 75 22.91 -22.45 -10.04
N LEU A 76 21.81 -22.12 -9.38
CA LEU A 76 20.85 -23.07 -8.84
C LEU A 76 19.52 -22.86 -9.55
N ASP A 77 19.10 -23.87 -10.31
CA ASP A 77 17.81 -23.89 -10.97
C ASP A 77 16.71 -24.29 -9.98
N LEU A 78 15.66 -23.49 -9.92
CA LEU A 78 14.52 -23.68 -9.05
C LEU A 78 13.27 -23.95 -9.88
N ASP A 79 12.54 -25.00 -9.51
CA ASP A 79 11.24 -25.31 -10.06
C ASP A 79 10.16 -24.57 -9.27
N ILE A 80 9.83 -23.35 -9.72
CA ILE A 80 8.82 -22.49 -9.12
C ILE A 80 7.73 -22.25 -10.16
N SER A 81 6.51 -22.69 -9.84
CA SER A 81 5.37 -22.61 -10.74
C SER A 81 4.34 -21.53 -10.35
N SER A 82 4.33 -21.07 -9.10
CA SER A 82 3.39 -20.05 -8.62
C SER A 82 4.06 -18.68 -8.45
N THR A 83 3.36 -17.62 -8.87
CA THR A 83 3.75 -16.21 -8.68
C THR A 83 4.01 -15.88 -7.20
N GLU A 84 3.21 -16.43 -6.29
CA GLU A 84 3.32 -16.18 -4.86
C GLU A 84 4.65 -16.72 -4.30
N ALA A 85 5.00 -17.97 -4.60
CA ALA A 85 6.27 -18.54 -4.15
C ALA A 85 7.48 -17.80 -4.74
N LEU A 86 7.36 -17.33 -5.99
CA LEU A 86 8.40 -16.52 -6.62
C LEU A 86 8.63 -15.20 -5.86
N VAL A 87 7.54 -14.48 -5.53
CA VAL A 87 7.58 -13.24 -4.75
C VAL A 87 8.16 -13.49 -3.36
N ASP A 88 7.76 -14.58 -2.69
CA ASP A 88 8.25 -14.92 -1.35
C ASP A 88 9.77 -15.16 -1.37
N ILE A 89 10.27 -15.96 -2.32
CA ILE A 89 11.70 -16.25 -2.45
C ILE A 89 12.50 -14.99 -2.74
N ILE A 90 12.03 -14.15 -3.68
CA ILE A 90 12.69 -12.88 -4.00
C ILE A 90 12.71 -11.97 -2.77
N SER A 91 11.61 -11.90 -2.02
CA SER A 91 11.51 -11.08 -0.82
C SER A 91 12.48 -11.53 0.27
N LEU A 92 12.50 -12.83 0.58
CA LEU A 92 13.41 -13.45 1.54
C LEU A 92 14.89 -13.23 1.17
N CYS A 93 15.24 -13.35 -0.11
CA CYS A 93 16.62 -13.16 -0.54
C CYS A 93 17.09 -11.71 -0.41
N ASN A 94 16.18 -10.73 -0.44
CA ASN A 94 16.52 -9.34 -0.70
C ASN A 94 16.13 -8.35 0.39
N PHE A 95 14.96 -8.46 1.01
CA PHE A 95 14.55 -7.54 2.08
C PHE A 95 15.16 -7.91 3.44
N ASP A 96 15.38 -9.21 3.67
CA ASP A 96 15.96 -9.74 4.91
C ASP A 96 17.48 -9.49 5.00
N ARG A 97 18.15 -9.41 3.84
CA ARG A 97 19.62 -9.39 3.76
C ARG A 97 20.23 -8.00 3.59
N ARG A 98 19.42 -6.94 3.42
CA ARG A 98 19.95 -5.62 3.05
C ARG A 98 19.74 -4.57 4.13
N HIS A 99 20.82 -3.87 4.43
CA HIS A 99 20.82 -2.48 4.92
C HIS A 99 20.31 -1.55 3.81
N MET A 100 19.10 -1.82 3.31
CA MET A 100 18.42 -0.98 2.34
C MET A 100 17.66 0.11 3.09
N ALA A 101 17.79 1.35 2.62
CA ALA A 101 17.05 2.47 3.19
C ALA A 101 15.54 2.20 3.11
N LEU A 102 14.81 2.65 4.13
CA LEU A 102 13.37 2.44 4.23
C LEU A 102 12.62 2.95 2.99
N GLY A 103 13.02 4.10 2.43
CA GLY A 103 12.43 4.64 1.21
C GLY A 103 12.55 3.69 0.01
N THR A 104 13.72 3.09 -0.20
CA THR A 104 13.92 2.12 -1.29
C THR A 104 13.11 0.85 -1.06
N LYS A 105 13.02 0.36 0.19
CA LYS A 105 12.18 -0.82 0.51
C LYS A 105 10.72 -0.58 0.15
N LEU A 106 10.22 0.62 0.44
CA LEU A 106 8.85 1.02 0.14
C LEU A 106 8.60 1.16 -1.35
N GLU A 107 9.53 1.76 -2.08
CA GLU A 107 9.42 1.92 -3.53
C GLU A 107 9.37 0.56 -4.23
N ILE A 108 10.32 -0.34 -3.91
CA ILE A 108 10.33 -1.70 -4.46
C ILE A 108 9.05 -2.45 -4.07
N GLY A 109 8.60 -2.34 -2.82
CA GLY A 109 7.36 -2.98 -2.38
C GLY A 109 6.14 -2.54 -3.20
N ILE A 110 6.03 -1.25 -3.53
CA ILE A 110 4.94 -0.73 -4.38
C ILE A 110 5.04 -1.28 -5.81
N GLU A 111 6.24 -1.27 -6.40
CA GLU A 111 6.45 -1.80 -7.75
C GLU A 111 6.16 -3.31 -7.82
N MET A 112 6.49 -4.06 -6.76
CA MET A 112 6.13 -5.47 -6.63
C MET A 112 4.61 -5.68 -6.58
N GLU A 113 3.87 -4.89 -5.79
CA GLU A 113 2.40 -4.95 -5.78
C GLU A 113 1.78 -4.69 -7.15
N GLU A 114 2.33 -3.71 -7.88
CA GLU A 114 1.85 -3.38 -9.23
C GLU A 114 2.15 -4.50 -10.23
N TRP A 115 3.31 -5.13 -10.14
CA TRP A 115 3.66 -6.28 -10.97
C TRP A 115 2.74 -7.48 -10.68
N ILE A 116 2.56 -7.84 -9.41
CA ILE A 116 1.65 -8.92 -8.97
C ILE A 116 0.23 -8.68 -9.54
N ARG A 117 -0.26 -7.44 -9.45
CA ARG A 117 -1.58 -7.08 -9.98
C ARG A 117 -1.70 -7.27 -11.50
N LYS A 118 -0.62 -7.00 -12.24
CA LYS A 118 -0.59 -7.19 -13.70
C LYS A 118 -0.55 -8.68 -14.05
N GLU A 119 0.28 -9.47 -13.36
CA GLU A 119 0.46 -10.90 -13.62
C GLU A 119 -0.77 -11.74 -13.28
N HIS A 120 -1.45 -11.46 -12.16
CA HIS A 120 -2.67 -12.20 -11.84
C HIS A 120 -3.82 -11.90 -12.81
N GLY A 121 -3.65 -10.93 -13.70
CA GLY A 121 -4.74 -10.32 -14.45
C GLY A 121 -5.67 -9.62 -13.46
N ILE A 122 -6.08 -8.40 -13.76
CA ILE A 122 -7.25 -7.86 -13.06
C ILE A 122 -8.43 -8.70 -13.56
N ALA A 123 -8.69 -9.84 -12.93
CA ALA A 123 -10.05 -10.36 -12.87
C ALA A 123 -10.82 -9.21 -12.22
N VAL A 124 -11.50 -8.42 -13.05
CA VAL A 124 -12.29 -7.29 -12.60
C VAL A 124 -13.36 -7.88 -11.70
N GLN A 125 -13.10 -7.91 -10.40
CA GLN A 125 -14.13 -8.17 -9.44
C GLN A 125 -15.09 -6.99 -9.55
N GLU A 126 -16.28 -7.26 -10.09
CA GLU A 126 -17.36 -6.28 -10.19
C GLU A 126 -17.75 -5.75 -8.80
N ASP A 127 -17.57 -6.58 -7.77
CA ASP A 127 -17.75 -6.18 -6.38
C ASP A 127 -16.57 -5.33 -5.87
N VAL A 128 -16.84 -4.04 -5.77
CA VAL A 128 -15.94 -3.01 -5.23
C VAL A 128 -15.44 -3.34 -3.81
N ASN A 129 -16.24 -4.01 -2.99
CA ASN A 129 -15.87 -4.36 -1.62
C ASN A 129 -14.87 -5.52 -1.58
N LEU A 130 -15.09 -6.56 -2.39
CA LEU A 130 -14.15 -7.68 -2.49
C LEU A 130 -12.80 -7.20 -3.04
N ARG A 131 -12.82 -6.31 -4.05
CA ARG A 131 -11.61 -5.69 -4.58
C ARG A 131 -10.84 -4.91 -3.51
N LYS A 132 -11.52 -4.08 -2.70
CA LYS A 132 -10.88 -3.34 -1.59
C LYS A 132 -10.28 -4.29 -0.55
N ILE A 133 -10.95 -5.41 -0.25
CA ILE A 133 -10.43 -6.43 0.69
C ILE A 133 -9.16 -7.07 0.15
N GLN A 134 -9.14 -7.43 -1.14
CA GLN A 134 -7.96 -8.00 -1.79
C GLN A 134 -6.80 -7.00 -1.87
N GLU A 135 -7.07 -5.75 -2.26
CA GLU A 135 -6.07 -4.67 -2.28
C GLU A 135 -5.47 -4.44 -0.89
N LEU A 136 -6.29 -4.46 0.16
CA LEU A 136 -5.84 -4.36 1.54
C LEU A 136 -5.01 -5.57 1.97
N ALA A 137 -5.42 -6.79 1.60
CA ALA A 137 -4.70 -8.01 1.90
C ALA A 137 -3.31 -8.02 1.24
N GLN A 138 -3.24 -7.64 -0.04
CA GLN A 138 -1.98 -7.51 -0.77
C GLN A 138 -1.09 -6.45 -0.14
N THR A 139 -1.64 -5.26 0.17
CA THR A 139 -0.85 -4.20 0.81
C THR A 139 -0.33 -4.63 2.18
N LYS A 140 -1.12 -5.40 2.96
CA LYS A 140 -0.67 -5.97 4.23
C LYS A 140 0.46 -6.99 4.03
N ARG A 141 0.36 -7.84 3.01
CA ARG A 141 1.41 -8.82 2.67
C ARG A 141 2.71 -8.10 2.32
N THR A 142 2.67 -7.16 1.38
CA THR A 142 3.83 -6.36 0.99
C THR A 142 4.46 -5.63 2.16
N ALA A 143 3.66 -5.01 3.05
CA ALA A 143 4.20 -4.36 4.24
C ALA A 143 4.98 -5.34 5.15
N ARG A 144 4.55 -6.61 5.26
CA ARG A 144 5.28 -7.64 6.01
C ARG A 144 6.57 -8.04 5.32
N GLU A 145 6.53 -8.31 4.01
CA GLU A 145 7.70 -8.72 3.22
C GLU A 145 8.83 -7.68 3.26
N ILE A 146 8.49 -6.40 3.25
CA ILE A 146 9.49 -5.31 3.31
C ILE A 146 9.82 -4.85 4.73
N HIS A 147 9.30 -5.55 5.76
CA HIS A 147 9.50 -5.27 7.19
C HIS A 147 9.10 -3.86 7.62
N THR A 148 7.90 -3.43 7.24
CA THR A 148 7.35 -2.12 7.60
C THR A 148 5.90 -2.20 8.10
N THR A 149 5.34 -1.04 8.45
CA THR A 149 3.93 -0.93 8.83
C THR A 149 3.05 -0.61 7.63
N LEU A 150 1.83 -1.14 7.61
CA LEU A 150 0.79 -0.78 6.64
C LEU A 150 0.60 0.74 6.53
N LYS A 151 0.66 1.43 7.68
CA LYS A 151 0.56 2.89 7.76
C LYS A 151 1.69 3.57 6.98
N ALA A 152 2.94 3.16 7.19
CA ALA A 152 4.08 3.74 6.49
C ALA A 152 4.01 3.51 4.98
N LEU A 153 3.58 2.33 4.55
CA LEU A 153 3.39 2.00 3.13
C LEU A 153 2.31 2.89 2.48
N ASN A 154 1.15 3.05 3.13
CA ASN A 154 0.09 3.92 2.63
C ASN A 154 0.50 5.40 2.60
N GLN A 155 1.17 5.88 3.66
CA GLN A 155 1.70 7.25 3.70
C GLN A 155 2.70 7.51 2.57
N PHE A 156 3.55 6.53 2.25
CA PHE A 156 4.49 6.63 1.15
C PHE A 156 3.78 6.63 -0.22
N LYS A 157 2.75 5.78 -0.42
CA LYS A 157 1.90 5.80 -1.62
C LYS A 157 1.25 7.19 -1.84
N GLU A 158 0.73 7.82 -0.79
CA GLU A 158 0.15 9.17 -0.88
C GLU A 158 1.20 10.24 -1.20
N LEU A 159 2.38 10.17 -0.58
CA LEU A 159 3.49 11.08 -0.87
C LEU A 159 4.00 10.94 -2.31
N LYS A 160 4.01 9.72 -2.87
CA LYS A 160 4.40 9.45 -4.26
C LYS A 160 3.45 10.15 -5.24
N LYS A 161 2.13 10.06 -4.99
CA LYS A 161 1.12 10.78 -5.78
C LYS A 161 1.29 12.30 -5.70
N GLU A 162 1.50 12.85 -4.50
CA GLU A 162 1.75 14.29 -4.35
C GLU A 162 3.04 14.74 -5.05
N ALA A 163 4.09 13.91 -5.04
CA ALA A 163 5.36 14.20 -5.70
C ALA A 163 5.28 14.36 -7.22
N GLU A 164 4.22 13.83 -7.86
CA GLU A 164 3.94 14.05 -9.29
C GLU A 164 3.71 15.54 -9.60
N SER A 165 3.10 16.26 -8.65
CA SER A 165 2.78 17.69 -8.80
C SER A 165 3.62 18.62 -7.92
N ASN A 166 4.35 18.07 -6.93
CA ASN A 166 5.07 18.83 -5.92
C ASN A 166 6.58 18.50 -5.88
N PRO A 167 7.45 19.34 -6.47
CA PRO A 167 8.89 19.10 -6.51
C PRO A 167 9.57 19.00 -5.14
N GLU A 168 9.03 19.66 -4.10
CA GLU A 168 9.59 19.56 -2.75
C GLU A 168 9.37 18.17 -2.15
N VAL A 169 8.19 17.58 -2.39
CA VAL A 169 7.86 16.23 -1.93
C VAL A 169 8.71 15.21 -2.66
N ARG A 170 8.86 15.37 -3.99
CA ARG A 170 9.78 14.54 -4.79
C ARG A 170 11.20 14.56 -4.24
N LYS A 171 11.76 15.75 -3.99
CA LYS A 171 13.11 15.90 -3.42
C LYS A 171 13.23 15.28 -2.01
N ALA A 172 12.14 15.24 -1.24
CA ALA A 172 12.12 14.61 0.07
C ALA A 172 12.09 13.08 -0.03
N LEU A 173 11.36 12.51 -0.99
CA LEU A 173 11.34 11.07 -1.27
C LEU A 173 12.71 10.59 -1.77
N ASP A 174 13.35 11.32 -2.69
CA ASP A 174 14.72 11.01 -3.17
C ASP A 174 15.75 10.96 -2.03
N GLN A 175 15.57 11.76 -0.97
CA GLN A 175 16.45 11.74 0.20
C GLN A 175 16.20 10.51 1.06
N LEU A 176 14.93 10.14 1.23
CA LEU A 176 14.52 8.96 2.00
C LEU A 176 15.02 7.66 1.34
N GLU A 177 14.95 7.58 0.01
CA GLU A 177 15.50 6.46 -0.76
C GLU A 177 17.03 6.36 -0.65
N ARG A 178 17.74 7.49 -0.62
CA ARG A 178 19.20 7.50 -0.44
C ARG A 178 19.62 7.22 1.01
N GLY A 179 18.69 6.99 1.93
CA GLY A 179 18.95 6.85 3.36
C GLY A 179 19.54 8.11 4.00
N ARG A 180 19.41 9.27 3.33
CA ARG A 180 20.00 10.54 3.79
C ARG A 180 18.96 11.30 4.61
N LYS A 181 19.32 11.64 5.86
CA LYS A 181 18.45 12.34 6.83
C LYS A 181 17.19 11.51 7.11
N GLU A 182 17.29 10.58 8.05
CA GLU A 182 16.17 9.78 8.56
C GLU A 182 15.10 10.69 9.20
N LYS A 183 14.27 11.29 8.36
CA LYS A 183 12.99 11.84 8.77
C LYS A 183 12.01 10.69 8.61
N SER A 184 11.37 10.30 9.71
CA SER A 184 10.33 9.27 9.64
C SER A 184 9.33 9.63 8.55
N ILE A 185 8.86 8.64 7.79
CA ILE A 185 7.82 8.82 6.75
C ILE A 185 6.64 9.59 7.32
N ASN A 186 6.26 9.29 8.56
CA ASN A 186 5.22 10.00 9.27
C ASN A 186 5.50 11.51 9.42
N ARG A 187 6.75 11.94 9.64
CA ARG A 187 7.10 13.38 9.63
C ARG A 187 6.96 13.99 8.23
N LEU A 188 7.41 13.31 7.18
CA LEU A 188 7.27 13.81 5.80
C LEU A 188 5.80 13.94 5.41
N TYR A 189 5.03 12.90 5.72
CA TYR A 189 3.59 12.85 5.57
C TYR A 189 2.92 14.03 6.27
N ILE A 190 3.23 14.22 7.56
CA ILE A 190 2.64 15.31 8.33
C ILE A 190 3.00 16.65 7.69
N LYS A 191 4.29 16.86 7.38
CA LYS A 191 4.81 18.11 6.83
C LYS A 191 4.15 18.50 5.51
N HIS A 192 3.98 17.56 4.58
CA HIS A 192 3.59 17.87 3.21
C HIS A 192 2.11 17.65 2.91
N LEU A 193 1.44 16.76 3.65
CA LEU A 193 0.04 16.40 3.40
C LEU A 193 -0.91 16.84 4.52
N THR A 194 -0.43 17.05 5.74
CA THR A 194 -1.30 17.44 6.89
C THR A 194 -1.07 18.85 7.41
N THR A 195 0.08 19.47 7.14
CA THR A 195 0.32 20.86 7.58
C THR A 195 -0.51 21.81 6.73
N PRO A 196 -1.35 22.68 7.32
CA PRO A 196 -2.09 23.67 6.55
C PRO A 196 -1.10 24.59 5.83
N LYS A 197 -1.21 24.67 4.49
CA LYS A 197 -0.38 25.54 3.63
C LYS A 197 -0.33 26.95 4.23
N LYS A 198 0.87 27.52 4.42
CA LYS A 198 1.04 28.90 4.93
C LYS A 198 0.25 29.88 4.05
N LYS A 199 -0.57 30.69 4.72
CA LYS A 199 -1.53 31.68 4.24
C LYS A 199 -1.12 32.42 2.95
N GLY A 200 -1.65 31.98 1.81
CA GLY A 200 -2.30 32.95 0.91
C GLY A 200 -3.56 33.47 1.61
N LYS A 201 -4.02 34.69 1.32
CA LYS A 201 -5.21 35.28 1.98
C LYS A 201 -6.43 34.36 1.80
N VAL A 202 -6.71 33.51 2.81
CA VAL A 202 -7.90 32.67 2.88
C VAL A 202 -8.92 33.42 3.71
N THR A 203 -10.02 33.78 3.06
CA THR A 203 -11.29 34.14 3.68
C THR A 203 -11.65 33.05 4.68
N LYS A 204 -11.75 33.40 5.97
CA LYS A 204 -12.05 32.47 7.06
C LYS A 204 -13.32 31.68 6.73
N GLN A 205 -13.19 30.39 6.38
CA GLN A 205 -14.33 29.49 6.47
C GLN A 205 -14.66 29.28 7.95
N LYS A 206 -15.90 29.58 8.29
CA LYS A 206 -16.44 29.62 9.65
C LYS A 206 -16.45 28.19 10.20
N VAL A 207 -15.83 27.97 11.35
CA VAL A 207 -15.94 26.71 12.09
C VAL A 207 -17.41 26.50 12.44
N LYS A 208 -18.00 25.38 11.99
CA LYS A 208 -19.38 25.00 12.31
C LYS A 208 -19.52 24.88 13.82
N THR A 209 -20.46 25.64 14.38
CA THR A 209 -20.81 25.65 15.79
C THR A 209 -21.58 24.38 16.17
N LYS A 210 -21.75 24.13 17.47
CA LYS A 210 -22.58 23.02 17.98
C LYS A 210 -24.03 23.11 17.49
N LEU A 211 -24.51 24.32 17.16
CA LEU A 211 -25.83 24.55 16.59
C LEU A 211 -25.87 24.12 15.11
N ASP A 212 -24.83 24.44 14.34
CA ASP A 212 -24.72 24.05 12.93
C ASP A 212 -24.67 22.52 12.77
N LEU A 213 -23.95 21.83 13.67
CA LEU A 213 -23.91 20.37 13.70
C LEU A 213 -25.24 19.72 14.12
N ARG A 214 -26.02 20.39 14.98
CA ARG A 214 -27.36 19.92 15.36
C ARG A 214 -28.33 20.05 14.20
N GLN A 215 -28.24 21.14 13.45
CA GLN A 215 -29.07 21.33 12.26
C GLN A 215 -28.75 20.29 11.20
N GLU A 216 -27.46 20.01 10.97
CA GLU A 216 -27.02 18.97 10.02
C GLU A 216 -27.52 17.57 10.41
N ILE A 217 -27.63 17.26 11.71
CA ILE A 217 -28.25 16.01 12.18
C ILE A 217 -29.77 15.99 11.91
N ILE A 218 -30.45 17.13 12.03
CA ILE A 218 -31.90 17.22 11.73
C ILE A 218 -32.12 17.03 10.23
N ASP A 219 -31.33 17.69 9.40
CA ASP A 219 -31.42 17.62 7.94
C ASP A 219 -31.17 16.17 7.46
N LEU A 220 -30.15 15.49 8.02
CA LEU A 220 -29.88 14.07 7.72
C LEU A 220 -31.01 13.14 8.21
N LYS A 221 -31.68 13.46 9.31
CA LYS A 221 -32.85 12.69 9.78
C LYS A 221 -34.05 12.86 8.85
N GLU A 222 -34.28 14.06 8.35
CA GLU A 222 -35.34 14.34 7.36
C GLU A 222 -35.03 13.67 6.02
N GLU A 223 -33.76 13.68 5.60
CA GLU A 223 -33.30 12.98 4.41
C GLU A 223 -33.48 11.46 4.58
N LEU A 224 -33.11 10.89 5.73
CA LEU A 224 -33.34 9.47 6.06
C LEU A 224 -34.82 9.08 6.04
N ALA A 225 -35.71 10.00 6.45
CA ALA A 225 -37.16 9.81 6.39
C ALA A 225 -37.71 9.89 4.95
N SER A 226 -37.00 10.55 4.03
CA SER A 226 -37.37 10.72 2.62
C SER A 226 -36.87 9.58 1.72
N VAL A 227 -35.84 8.84 2.12
CA VAL A 227 -35.24 7.76 1.33
C VAL A 227 -36.10 6.49 1.38
N LYS A 228 -37.01 6.38 0.40
CA LYS A 228 -37.50 5.07 -0.05
C LYS A 228 -36.41 4.40 -0.90
N THR A 229 -36.18 3.11 -0.65
CA THR A 229 -35.42 2.15 -1.47
C THR A 229 -33.90 2.29 -1.55
N SER A 230 -33.19 1.63 -0.63
CA SER A 230 -31.99 0.79 -0.88
C SER A 230 -31.28 0.51 0.45
N LYS A 231 -31.12 -0.78 0.79
CA LYS A 231 -30.40 -1.25 1.99
C LYS A 231 -29.01 -0.62 2.13
N TYR A 232 -28.34 -0.36 1.01
CA TYR A 232 -27.00 0.23 0.95
C TYR A 232 -26.96 1.72 1.37
N HIS A 233 -27.94 2.51 0.94
CA HIS A 233 -28.02 3.92 1.35
C HIS A 233 -28.28 4.04 2.86
N TYR A 234 -29.11 3.15 3.38
CA TYR A 234 -29.44 3.09 4.80
C TYR A 234 -28.24 2.66 5.67
N GLU A 235 -27.48 1.64 5.26
CA GLU A 235 -26.25 1.22 5.97
C GLU A 235 -25.19 2.31 6.00
N THR A 236 -25.09 3.11 4.93
CA THR A 236 -24.16 4.24 4.87
C THR A 236 -24.55 5.33 5.88
N LEU A 237 -25.81 5.77 5.86
CA LEU A 237 -26.33 6.77 6.79
C LEU A 237 -26.29 6.29 8.26
N TYR A 238 -26.57 5.02 8.54
CA TYR A 238 -26.47 4.47 9.88
C TYR A 238 -25.04 4.57 10.44
N ASN A 239 -24.04 4.23 9.63
CA ASN A 239 -22.65 4.30 10.04
C ASN A 239 -22.20 5.75 10.28
N GLU A 240 -22.71 6.71 9.49
CA GLU A 240 -22.46 8.14 9.69
C GLU A 240 -23.07 8.65 11.00
N VAL A 241 -24.35 8.34 11.25
CA VAL A 241 -25.05 8.71 12.49
C VAL A 241 -24.35 8.11 13.71
N LYS A 242 -23.97 6.83 13.64
CA LYS A 242 -23.21 6.17 14.72
C LYS A 242 -21.87 6.86 14.98
N GLY A 243 -21.14 7.21 13.92
CA GLY A 243 -19.86 7.91 14.03
C GLY A 243 -19.99 9.28 14.69
N ILE A 244 -21.04 10.03 14.34
CA ILE A 244 -21.32 11.36 14.92
C ILE A 244 -21.76 11.23 16.39
N ALA A 245 -22.70 10.34 16.69
CA ALA A 245 -23.23 10.14 18.03
C ALA A 245 -22.17 9.63 19.02
N THR A 246 -21.27 8.74 18.57
CA THR A 246 -20.15 8.25 19.39
C THR A 246 -19.19 9.39 19.76
N LYS A 247 -18.88 10.28 18.81
CA LYS A 247 -18.03 11.47 19.06
C LYS A 247 -18.65 12.45 20.04
N LEU A 248 -19.98 12.50 20.10
CA LEU A 248 -20.72 13.39 21.00
C LEU A 248 -21.05 12.73 22.35
N GLY A 249 -20.75 11.44 22.54
CA GLY A 249 -21.02 10.70 23.77
C GLY A 249 -22.48 10.30 24.00
N TYR A 250 -23.32 10.38 22.96
CA TYR A 250 -24.76 10.07 23.05
C TYR A 250 -25.14 8.72 22.43
N TRP A 251 -24.16 7.93 21.97
CA TRP A 251 -24.44 6.67 21.29
C TRP A 251 -25.25 5.72 22.18
N ASP A 252 -24.86 5.57 23.45
CA ASP A 252 -25.51 4.63 24.36
C ASP A 252 -26.97 5.03 24.68
N GLU A 253 -27.31 6.33 24.57
CA GLU A 253 -28.66 6.84 24.78
C GLU A 253 -29.58 6.57 23.58
N ILE A 254 -29.04 6.64 22.35
CA ILE A 254 -29.84 6.53 21.12
C ILE A 254 -29.72 5.16 20.43
N ALA A 255 -28.74 4.34 20.82
CA ALA A 255 -28.44 3.05 20.21
C ALA A 255 -29.66 2.12 20.23
N ASN A 256 -30.37 2.04 21.36
CA ASN A 256 -31.55 1.18 21.49
C ASN A 256 -32.69 1.63 20.56
N GLN A 257 -32.90 2.94 20.39
CA GLN A 257 -33.93 3.47 19.50
C GLN A 257 -33.59 3.21 18.02
N ILE A 258 -32.31 3.35 17.65
CA ILE A 258 -31.87 3.10 16.27
C ILE A 258 -31.85 1.60 15.97
N THR A 259 -31.38 0.75 16.89
CA THR A 259 -31.40 -0.71 16.73
C THR A 259 -32.82 -1.26 16.61
N TYR A 260 -33.78 -0.72 17.37
CA TYR A 260 -35.18 -1.11 17.25
C TYR A 260 -35.81 -0.73 15.89
N ILE A 261 -35.45 0.42 15.34
CA ILE A 261 -35.83 0.80 13.96
C ILE A 261 -35.22 -0.19 12.96
N ILE A 262 -33.95 -0.58 13.16
CA ILE A 262 -33.23 -1.53 12.29
C ILE A 262 -33.88 -2.92 12.27
N GLU A 263 -34.22 -3.46 13.44
CA GLU A 263 -34.82 -4.79 13.55
C GLU A 263 -36.20 -4.84 12.87
N ASN A 264 -37.01 -3.78 13.01
CA ASN A 264 -38.32 -3.69 12.36
C ASN A 264 -38.25 -3.52 10.83
N VAL A 265 -37.19 -2.87 10.32
CA VAL A 265 -36.96 -2.69 8.88
C VAL A 265 -36.41 -3.97 8.24
N MET A 266 -35.61 -4.73 8.98
CA MET A 266 -35.02 -5.99 8.50
C MET A 266 -36.00 -7.17 8.58
N LEU A 267 -36.92 -7.20 9.54
CA LEU A 267 -37.82 -8.34 9.76
C LEU A 267 -39.09 -8.34 8.90
N LYS A 268 -39.53 -7.19 8.39
CA LYS A 268 -40.65 -7.17 7.44
C LYS A 268 -40.13 -7.39 6.02
N LYS A 269 -40.37 -8.61 5.51
CA LYS A 269 -40.25 -9.01 4.10
C LYS A 269 -41.22 -8.25 3.16
N ASP A 270 -41.73 -7.11 3.60
CA ASP A 270 -42.66 -6.26 2.88
C ASP A 270 -42.18 -4.81 2.98
N SER A 271 -42.04 -4.18 1.81
CA SER A 271 -41.32 -2.93 1.53
C SER A 271 -41.95 -1.66 2.10
N SER A 272 -42.80 -1.76 3.12
CA SER A 272 -43.47 -0.61 3.73
C SER A 272 -42.93 -0.34 5.14
N PHE A 273 -42.22 0.78 5.25
CA PHE A 273 -41.82 1.38 6.52
C PHE A 273 -43.08 1.77 7.33
N PRO A 274 -43.07 1.66 8.67
CA PRO A 274 -44.14 2.18 9.50
C PRO A 274 -44.27 3.71 9.32
N THR A 275 -45.50 4.17 9.12
CA THR A 275 -45.83 5.60 9.01
C THR A 275 -45.60 6.32 10.35
N ILE A 276 -45.40 7.64 10.32
CA ILE A 276 -45.24 8.48 11.53
C ILE A 276 -46.39 8.28 12.54
N LYS A 277 -47.61 8.04 12.05
CA LYS A 277 -48.78 7.72 12.86
C LYS A 277 -48.60 6.42 13.65
N GLN A 278 -48.13 5.36 12.98
CA GLN A 278 -47.87 4.05 13.59
C GLN A 278 -46.72 4.10 14.61
N LEU A 279 -45.74 4.99 14.42
CA LEU A 279 -44.64 5.19 15.37
C LEU A 279 -45.10 5.90 16.66
N ARG A 280 -46.02 6.89 16.56
CA ARG A 280 -46.62 7.54 17.73
C ARG A 280 -47.56 6.62 18.51
N GLU A 281 -48.37 5.82 17.82
CA GLU A 281 -49.27 4.84 18.44
C GLU A 281 -48.51 3.75 19.21
N ALA A 282 -47.28 3.44 18.79
CA ALA A 282 -46.38 2.51 19.46
C ALA A 282 -45.50 3.15 20.56
N GLY A 283 -45.63 4.46 20.82
CA GLY A 283 -44.86 5.17 21.85
C GLY A 283 -43.38 5.37 21.54
N LEU A 284 -43.01 5.38 20.26
CA LEU A 284 -41.61 5.46 19.79
C LEU A 284 -41.20 6.87 19.33
N LEU A 285 -42.17 7.78 19.22
CA LEU A 285 -42.06 9.22 18.98
C LEU A 285 -42.98 9.95 19.96
#